data_AF-A0A251PPI4-F1
#
_entry.id   AF-A0A251PPI4-F1
#
_cell.length_a   1.000
_cell.length_b   1.000
_cell.length_c   1.000
_cell.angle_alpha   90.00
_cell.angle_beta   90.00
_cell.angle_gamma   90.00
#
_symmetry.space_group_name_H-M   'P 1'
#
loop_
_entity.id
_entity.type
_entity.pdbx_description
1 polymer ?
#
loop_
_entity_poly.entity_id
_entity_poly.type
_entity_poly.pdbx_seq_one_letter_code
_entity_poly.pdbx_strand_id
1 'polypeptide(L)'
;MGSQSKPLILAKKPKPQAVVTDRISELPDAVLCHILSFLPTKLAVRTSILSTRWKNIWASVHNLDFDDEYDPWIERDDSFSMFVDRVLSFRGSADIHKFRLHCSGVEDFSRIDGWIRTAIDRNAVEFDLRVYSYSDFQIFELPQSLFMSKTLVVLKLNSDCLRYVPPKSGCFPSLKFLHVTGDYPDDESIEKLFYCCPVLEDLTIDGVVRHDADVYISAPELKTLRISLSGEDFSTQNSFSINAPKLEKLDVMENSLSNYIVKNPKSLACSVPAFDNLSELKLVLHNCDNWELLTELLKRSPNLEYLVLEHNEVACTIYSDDEEYFAEYFDHEWNTPETVPVCLSAHLKSITIRGFKGDSDEMEAAKYLLEKGKVLNKVTIYAGDLLCSREELDEELELIRRGSRTCRVEFF
;
A
#
# COMPACT_ATOMS: atom_id res chain seq x y z
N MET A 1 -61.36 -67.31 -15.26
CA MET A 1 -60.96 -65.96 -14.80
C MET A 1 -61.07 -65.94 -13.29
N GLY A 2 -60.04 -65.74 -12.46
CA GLY A 2 -58.62 -65.52 -12.68
C GLY A 2 -57.86 -65.91 -11.38
N SER A 3 -56.65 -66.43 -11.53
CA SER A 3 -55.74 -66.72 -10.42
C SER A 3 -55.21 -65.41 -9.83
N GLN A 4 -55.35 -65.18 -8.53
CA GLN A 4 -54.61 -64.13 -7.82
C GLN A 4 -53.50 -64.74 -6.97
N SER A 5 -52.29 -64.64 -7.52
CA SER A 5 -51.02 -64.90 -6.85
C SER A 5 -50.75 -63.79 -5.82
N LYS A 6 -50.52 -64.15 -4.55
CA LYS A 6 -50.04 -63.20 -3.52
C LYS A 6 -48.56 -62.86 -3.77
N PRO A 7 -48.14 -61.58 -3.74
CA PRO A 7 -46.72 -61.24 -3.88
C PRO A 7 -45.96 -61.47 -2.57
N LEU A 8 -44.77 -62.06 -2.67
CA LEU A 8 -43.75 -62.10 -1.62
C LEU A 8 -43.17 -60.69 -1.43
N ILE A 9 -43.35 -60.09 -0.25
CA ILE A 9 -42.72 -58.81 0.12
C ILE A 9 -41.26 -59.11 0.49
N LEU A 10 -40.35 -58.76 -0.42
CA LEU A 10 -38.91 -58.78 -0.16
C LEU A 10 -38.54 -57.58 0.72
N ALA A 11 -38.16 -57.82 1.98
CA ALA A 11 -37.68 -56.77 2.87
C ALA A 11 -36.43 -56.10 2.27
N LYS A 12 -36.52 -54.80 1.96
CA LYS A 12 -35.37 -54.00 1.55
C LYS A 12 -34.36 -53.94 2.70
N LYS A 13 -33.16 -54.50 2.51
CA LYS A 13 -32.02 -54.28 3.41
C LYS A 13 -31.71 -52.77 3.47
N PRO A 14 -31.49 -52.18 4.66
CA PRO A 14 -31.11 -50.78 4.76
C PRO A 14 -29.76 -50.56 4.07
N LYS A 15 -29.67 -49.53 3.22
CA LYS A 15 -28.39 -49.08 2.65
C LYS A 15 -27.51 -48.57 3.80
N PRO A 16 -26.21 -48.91 3.84
CA PRO A 16 -25.31 -48.33 4.83
C PRO A 16 -25.26 -46.82 4.63
N GLN A 17 -25.64 -46.08 5.67
CA GLN A 17 -25.44 -44.64 5.75
C GLN A 17 -23.93 -44.40 5.72
N ALA A 18 -23.44 -43.71 4.70
CA ALA A 18 -22.08 -43.20 4.72
C ALA A 18 -21.96 -42.26 5.92
N VAL A 19 -21.17 -42.65 6.91
CA VAL A 19 -20.81 -41.76 8.01
C VAL A 19 -19.99 -40.64 7.39
N VAL A 20 -20.60 -39.47 7.21
CA VAL A 20 -19.87 -38.26 6.83
C VAL A 20 -19.08 -37.86 8.06
N THR A 21 -17.82 -38.27 8.10
CA THR A 21 -16.90 -37.93 9.19
C THR A 21 -16.65 -36.42 9.16
N ASP A 22 -16.91 -35.74 10.28
CA ASP A 22 -16.60 -34.33 10.45
C ASP A 22 -15.11 -34.14 10.67
N ARG A 23 -14.38 -34.03 9.56
CA ARG A 23 -12.92 -33.85 9.53
C ARG A 23 -12.48 -32.52 10.13
N ILE A 24 -13.36 -31.52 10.21
CA ILE A 24 -13.03 -30.20 10.77
C ILE A 24 -13.01 -30.30 12.29
N SER A 25 -14.01 -30.97 12.89
CA SER A 25 -14.03 -31.23 14.33
C SER A 25 -12.92 -32.16 14.81
N GLU A 26 -12.25 -32.89 13.92
CA GLU A 26 -11.08 -33.73 14.24
C GLU A 26 -9.76 -32.94 14.28
N LEU A 27 -9.70 -31.72 13.75
CA LEU A 27 -8.47 -30.92 13.74
C LEU A 27 -8.04 -30.53 15.16
N PRO A 28 -6.73 -30.43 15.46
CA PRO A 28 -6.25 -29.90 16.75
C PRO A 28 -6.64 -28.44 16.98
N ASP A 29 -6.79 -28.03 18.25
CA ASP A 29 -7.19 -26.65 18.60
C ASP A 29 -6.24 -25.61 18.01
N ALA A 30 -4.94 -25.88 17.96
CA ALA A 30 -3.96 -24.98 17.35
C ALA A 30 -4.24 -24.72 15.86
N VAL A 31 -4.66 -25.75 15.11
CA VAL A 31 -5.02 -25.63 13.69
C VAL A 31 -6.32 -24.86 13.54
N LEU A 32 -7.31 -25.13 14.40
CA LEU A 32 -8.57 -24.38 14.41
C LEU A 32 -8.34 -22.90 14.73
N CYS A 33 -7.50 -22.59 15.72
CA CYS A 33 -7.11 -21.21 16.04
C CYS A 33 -6.40 -20.53 14.87
N HIS A 34 -5.51 -21.25 14.18
CA HIS A 34 -4.83 -20.74 12.99
C HIS A 34 -5.83 -20.45 11.85
N ILE A 35 -6.78 -21.35 11.58
CA ILE A 35 -7.84 -21.12 10.59
C ILE A 35 -8.68 -19.88 10.98
N LEU A 36 -9.10 -19.79 12.24
CA LEU A 36 -9.87 -18.65 12.73
C LEU A 36 -9.07 -17.33 12.70
N SER A 37 -7.74 -17.38 12.74
CA SER A 37 -6.88 -16.19 12.68
C SER A 37 -6.88 -15.46 11.33
N PHE A 38 -7.46 -16.09 10.29
CA PHE A 38 -7.70 -15.47 8.99
C PHE A 38 -9.10 -14.86 8.87
N LEU A 39 -9.95 -14.97 9.90
CA LEU A 39 -11.31 -14.44 9.89
C LEU A 39 -11.40 -13.14 10.70
N PRO A 40 -12.31 -12.21 10.32
CA PRO A 40 -12.74 -11.14 11.20
C PRO A 40 -13.18 -11.68 12.57
N THR A 41 -12.88 -10.95 13.65
CA THR A 41 -13.16 -11.43 15.02
C THR A 41 -14.64 -11.76 15.22
N LYS A 42 -15.53 -10.96 14.62
CA LYS A 42 -16.99 -11.19 14.59
C LYS A 42 -17.33 -12.57 14.04
N LEU A 43 -16.72 -12.98 12.93
CA LEU A 43 -16.93 -14.29 12.32
C LEU A 43 -16.29 -15.41 13.15
N ALA A 44 -15.10 -15.19 13.70
CA ALA A 44 -14.45 -16.16 14.59
C ALA A 44 -15.31 -16.43 15.85
N VAL A 45 -15.83 -15.39 16.50
CA VAL A 45 -16.74 -15.50 17.65
C VAL A 45 -18.04 -16.21 17.26
N ARG A 46 -18.60 -15.96 16.07
CA ARG A 46 -19.82 -16.65 15.60
C ARG A 46 -19.65 -18.16 15.51
N THR A 47 -18.45 -18.67 15.29
CA THR A 47 -18.20 -20.13 15.30
C THR A 47 -18.42 -20.78 16.67
N SER A 48 -18.53 -20.00 17.75
CA SER A 48 -18.81 -20.49 19.10
C SER A 48 -20.11 -21.28 19.23
N ILE A 49 -21.05 -21.12 18.30
CA ILE A 49 -22.33 -21.85 18.28
C ILE A 49 -22.22 -23.27 17.69
N LEU A 50 -21.11 -23.60 17.04
CA LEU A 50 -20.95 -24.87 16.32
C LEU A 50 -20.87 -26.07 17.26
N SER A 51 -20.19 -25.92 18.41
CA SER A 51 -20.19 -26.92 19.48
C SER A 51 -19.57 -26.35 20.77
N THR A 52 -19.63 -27.13 21.85
CA THR A 52 -19.03 -26.79 23.15
C THR A 52 -17.52 -26.57 23.07
N ARG A 53 -16.83 -27.27 22.16
CA ARG A 53 -15.39 -27.08 21.92
C ARG A 53 -15.11 -25.71 21.29
N TRP A 54 -15.87 -25.38 20.24
CA TRP A 54 -15.72 -24.13 19.50
C TRP A 54 -16.11 -22.89 20.31
N LYS A 55 -16.92 -23.07 21.36
CA LYS A 55 -17.29 -22.01 22.30
C LYS A 55 -16.09 -21.23 22.84
N ASN A 56 -14.95 -21.89 23.04
CA ASN A 56 -13.76 -21.29 23.66
C ASN A 56 -12.54 -21.20 22.72
N ILE A 57 -12.50 -21.94 21.60
CA ILE A 57 -11.35 -21.93 20.68
C ILE A 57 -11.03 -20.53 20.19
N TRP A 58 -12.05 -19.77 19.78
CA TRP A 58 -11.87 -18.43 19.25
C TRP A 58 -11.18 -17.47 20.24
N ALA A 59 -11.22 -17.75 21.55
CA ALA A 59 -10.58 -16.93 22.58
C ALA A 59 -9.04 -17.08 22.61
N SER A 60 -8.49 -18.09 21.93
CA SER A 60 -7.05 -18.32 21.82
C SER A 60 -6.43 -17.80 20.51
N VAL A 61 -7.24 -17.22 19.61
CA VAL A 61 -6.78 -16.65 18.32
C VAL A 61 -5.93 -15.38 18.53
N HIS A 62 -4.69 -15.32 18.06
CA HIS A 62 -3.86 -14.13 18.38
C HIS A 62 -4.10 -12.91 17.48
N ASN A 63 -4.89 -13.05 16.41
CA ASN A 63 -5.23 -11.95 15.51
C ASN A 63 -6.64 -11.47 15.82
N LEU A 64 -6.75 -10.21 16.24
CA LEU A 64 -8.01 -9.54 16.45
C LEU A 64 -8.23 -8.52 15.34
N ASP A 65 -9.31 -8.72 14.59
CA ASP A 65 -9.79 -7.81 13.55
C ASP A 65 -11.18 -7.30 13.93
N PHE A 66 -11.24 -6.03 14.28
CA PHE A 66 -12.45 -5.28 14.59
C PHE A 66 -12.68 -4.26 13.49
N ASP A 67 -13.70 -4.50 12.69
CA ASP A 67 -14.16 -3.62 11.63
C ASP A 67 -15.62 -3.29 11.91
N ASP A 68 -15.91 -2.00 12.05
CA ASP A 68 -17.25 -1.49 12.35
C ASP A 68 -18.20 -1.62 11.14
N GLU A 69 -17.69 -1.97 9.94
CA GLU A 69 -18.47 -2.20 8.71
C GLU A 69 -19.51 -1.06 8.48
N TYR A 70 -19.13 0.18 8.80
CA TYR A 70 -20.08 1.28 8.92
C TYR A 70 -20.86 1.53 7.64
N ASP A 71 -22.19 1.58 7.80
CA ASP A 71 -23.12 2.00 6.78
C ASP A 71 -23.65 3.41 7.12
N PRO A 72 -23.35 4.44 6.30
CA PRO A 72 -23.83 5.81 6.49
C PRO A 72 -25.35 5.96 6.59
N TRP A 73 -26.09 4.94 6.19
CA TRP A 73 -27.54 4.92 6.14
C TRP A 73 -28.19 4.25 7.38
N ILE A 74 -27.39 3.77 8.34
CA ILE A 74 -27.86 3.08 9.55
C ILE A 74 -27.54 3.93 10.80
N GLU A 75 -28.53 4.11 11.68
CA GLU A 75 -28.32 4.77 12.98
C GLU A 75 -27.29 4.02 13.83
N ARG A 76 -26.32 4.76 14.37
CA ARG A 76 -25.29 4.25 15.27
C ARG A 76 -25.92 3.66 16.53
N ASP A 77 -25.47 2.47 16.91
CA ASP A 77 -25.67 1.94 18.26
C ASP A 77 -24.33 1.58 18.92
N ASP A 78 -24.34 1.32 20.22
CA ASP A 78 -23.13 0.97 20.97
C ASP A 78 -22.72 -0.51 20.78
N SER A 79 -23.32 -1.23 19.83
CA SER A 79 -23.16 -2.68 19.72
C SER A 79 -21.73 -3.09 19.35
N PHE A 80 -21.07 -2.32 18.46
CA PHE A 80 -19.68 -2.54 18.09
C PHE A 80 -18.76 -2.40 19.30
N SER A 81 -18.86 -1.28 20.02
CA SER A 81 -18.03 -1.02 21.17
C SER A 81 -18.26 -2.04 22.30
N MET A 82 -19.52 -2.40 22.56
CA MET A 82 -19.87 -3.47 23.49
C MET A 82 -19.31 -4.83 23.06
N PHE A 83 -19.25 -5.10 21.76
CA PHE A 83 -18.65 -6.32 21.22
C PHE A 83 -17.14 -6.35 21.48
N VAL A 84 -16.43 -5.26 21.17
CA VAL A 84 -14.98 -5.15 21.41
C VAL A 84 -14.66 -5.34 22.89
N ASP A 85 -15.37 -4.66 23.80
CA ASP A 85 -15.21 -4.81 25.25
C ASP A 85 -15.37 -6.26 25.70
N ARG A 86 -16.44 -6.92 25.23
CA ARG A 86 -16.73 -8.32 25.58
C ARG A 86 -15.65 -9.26 25.09
N VAL A 87 -15.14 -9.07 23.87
CA VAL A 87 -14.05 -9.88 23.33
C VAL A 87 -12.77 -9.70 24.14
N LEU A 88 -12.36 -8.45 24.39
CA LEU A 88 -11.15 -8.16 25.14
C LEU A 88 -11.24 -8.67 26.57
N SER A 89 -12.40 -8.55 27.22
CA SER A 89 -12.66 -9.07 28.57
C SER A 89 -12.65 -10.60 28.60
N PHE A 90 -13.35 -11.26 27.68
CA PHE A 90 -13.46 -12.73 27.66
C PHE A 90 -12.11 -13.43 27.47
N ARG A 91 -11.20 -12.80 26.73
CA ARG A 91 -9.85 -13.32 26.45
C ARG A 91 -8.88 -13.24 27.63
N GLY A 92 -9.22 -12.48 28.68
CA GLY A 92 -8.35 -12.32 29.84
C GLY A 92 -6.98 -11.80 29.45
N SER A 93 -5.91 -12.50 29.84
CA SER A 93 -4.52 -12.08 29.62
C SER A 93 -3.86 -12.73 28.40
N ALA A 94 -4.63 -13.28 27.45
CA ALA A 94 -4.05 -13.89 26.26
C ALA A 94 -3.33 -12.85 25.39
N ASP A 95 -2.12 -13.20 24.92
CA ASP A 95 -1.34 -12.34 24.04
C ASP A 95 -2.09 -12.04 22.74
N ILE A 96 -1.92 -10.82 22.26
CA ILE A 96 -2.41 -10.36 20.97
C ILE A 96 -1.19 -10.24 20.06
N HIS A 97 -1.24 -10.82 18.88
CA HIS A 97 -0.19 -10.65 17.88
C HIS A 97 -0.52 -9.46 16.97
N LYS A 98 -1.73 -9.47 16.40
CA LYS A 98 -2.24 -8.42 15.52
C LYS A 98 -3.53 -7.83 16.10
N PHE A 99 -3.59 -6.51 16.16
CA PHE A 99 -4.76 -5.74 16.59
C PHE A 99 -5.16 -4.77 15.47
N ARG A 100 -6.21 -5.10 14.75
CA ARG A 100 -6.84 -4.22 13.75
C ARG A 100 -8.12 -3.63 14.33
N LEU A 101 -8.22 -2.31 14.29
CA LEU A 101 -9.38 -1.54 14.74
C LEU A 101 -9.72 -0.49 13.69
N HIS A 102 -10.76 -0.75 12.92
CA HIS A 102 -11.32 0.16 11.94
C HIS A 102 -12.70 0.59 12.45
N CYS A 103 -12.80 1.84 12.90
CA CYS A 103 -14.01 2.40 13.48
C CYS A 103 -14.22 3.82 12.97
N SER A 104 -15.47 4.16 12.67
CA SER A 104 -15.86 5.49 12.22
C SER A 104 -16.88 6.08 13.18
N GLY A 105 -17.07 7.40 13.14
CA GLY A 105 -18.06 8.09 13.96
C GLY A 105 -17.86 7.92 15.46
N VAL A 106 -16.61 7.90 15.90
CA VAL A 106 -16.26 7.74 17.31
C VAL A 106 -16.58 9.02 18.08
N GLU A 107 -17.38 8.88 19.14
CA GLU A 107 -17.64 9.96 20.12
C GLU A 107 -16.84 9.79 21.42
N ASP A 108 -16.49 8.54 21.78
CA ASP A 108 -15.77 8.22 23.02
C ASP A 108 -14.35 7.69 22.74
N PHE A 109 -13.40 8.62 22.60
CA PHE A 109 -11.98 8.29 22.43
C PHE A 109 -11.35 7.60 23.65
N SER A 110 -11.93 7.76 24.85
CA SER A 110 -11.40 7.11 26.05
C SER A 110 -11.52 5.60 25.99
N ARG A 111 -12.58 5.11 25.35
CA ARG A 111 -12.79 3.67 25.11
C ARG A 111 -11.77 3.12 24.11
N ILE A 112 -11.50 3.86 23.03
CA ILE A 112 -10.48 3.50 22.04
C ILE A 112 -9.08 3.43 22.68
N ASP A 113 -8.72 4.45 23.48
CA ASP A 113 -7.48 4.47 24.26
C ASP A 113 -7.36 3.23 25.17
N GLY A 114 -8.44 2.87 25.87
CA GLY A 114 -8.50 1.66 26.70
C GLY A 114 -8.25 0.37 25.92
N TRP A 115 -8.82 0.23 24.72
CA TRP A 115 -8.61 -0.93 23.85
C TRP A 115 -7.16 -1.05 23.36
N ILE A 116 -6.57 0.07 22.94
CA ILE A 116 -5.18 0.09 22.46
C ILE A 116 -4.22 -0.24 23.62
N ARG A 117 -4.42 0.37 24.80
CA ARG A 117 -3.63 0.04 26.00
C ARG A 117 -3.74 -1.44 26.36
N THR A 118 -4.95 -1.98 26.32
CA THR A 118 -5.18 -3.41 26.56
C THR A 118 -4.41 -4.28 25.57
N ALA A 119 -4.34 -3.89 24.30
CA ALA A 119 -3.58 -4.63 23.28
C ALA A 119 -2.06 -4.52 23.52
N ILE A 120 -1.56 -3.35 23.89
CA ILE A 120 -0.14 -3.13 24.23
C ILE A 120 0.25 -3.97 25.46
N ASP A 121 -0.56 -3.95 26.51
CA ASP A 121 -0.34 -4.73 27.75
C ASP A 121 -0.36 -6.25 27.48
N ARG A 122 -0.90 -6.66 26.33
CA ARG A 122 -0.94 -8.04 25.84
C ARG A 122 0.05 -8.28 24.70
N ASN A 123 1.15 -7.53 24.67
CA ASN A 123 2.30 -7.73 23.79
C ASN A 123 1.99 -7.64 22.29
N ALA A 124 1.01 -6.83 21.89
CA ALA A 124 0.68 -6.61 20.48
C ALA A 124 1.91 -6.19 19.66
N VAL A 125 2.05 -6.84 18.50
CA VAL A 125 3.19 -6.72 17.58
C VAL A 125 2.82 -5.92 16.33
N GLU A 126 1.60 -6.09 15.84
CA GLU A 126 1.04 -5.34 14.71
C GLU A 126 -0.20 -4.57 15.15
N PHE A 127 -0.22 -3.27 14.84
CA PHE A 127 -1.40 -2.42 14.93
C PHE A 127 -1.83 -1.92 13.56
N ASP A 128 -3.12 -1.96 13.32
CA ASP A 128 -3.76 -1.37 12.14
C ASP A 128 -4.97 -0.55 12.61
N LEU A 129 -4.79 0.76 12.72
CA LEU A 129 -5.74 1.68 13.32
C LEU A 129 -6.28 2.65 12.28
N ARG A 130 -7.60 2.62 12.11
CA ARG A 130 -8.35 3.63 11.35
C ARG A 130 -9.48 4.12 12.24
N VAL A 131 -9.35 5.34 12.72
CA VAL A 131 -10.31 5.95 13.64
C VAL A 131 -10.77 7.27 13.02
N TYR A 132 -12.04 7.33 12.62
CA TYR A 132 -12.64 8.54 12.06
C TYR A 132 -13.60 9.19 13.04
N SER A 133 -13.47 10.51 13.20
CA SER A 133 -14.37 11.37 13.97
C SER A 133 -15.24 12.18 13.02
N TYR A 134 -16.52 12.42 13.36
CA TYR A 134 -17.34 13.42 12.66
C TYR A 134 -17.18 14.82 13.23
N SER A 135 -16.50 14.96 14.36
CA SER A 135 -16.25 16.25 14.97
C SER A 135 -14.88 16.75 14.54
N ASP A 136 -14.87 17.85 13.78
CA ASP A 136 -13.65 18.60 13.48
C ASP A 136 -12.94 19.15 14.73
N PHE A 137 -13.62 19.13 15.88
CA PHE A 137 -13.12 19.66 17.16
C PHE A 137 -12.50 18.61 18.07
N GLN A 138 -12.67 17.31 17.79
CA GLN A 138 -12.10 16.25 18.62
C GLN A 138 -11.06 15.45 17.85
N ILE A 139 -9.83 15.48 18.37
CA ILE A 139 -8.68 14.78 17.81
C ILE A 139 -8.43 13.54 18.66
N PHE A 140 -8.29 12.40 17.99
CA PHE A 140 -7.85 11.18 18.66
C PHE A 140 -6.34 11.22 18.88
N GLU A 141 -5.92 11.25 20.14
CA GLU A 141 -4.51 11.15 20.50
C GLU A 141 -4.12 9.68 20.70
N LEU A 142 -3.06 9.24 20.01
CA LEU A 142 -2.49 7.92 20.26
C LEU A 142 -1.94 7.84 21.69
N PRO A 143 -2.14 6.71 22.40
CA PRO A 143 -1.66 6.56 23.77
C PRO A 143 -0.14 6.55 23.84
N GLN A 144 0.43 7.20 24.87
CA GLN A 144 1.88 7.22 25.12
C GLN A 144 2.50 5.82 25.19
N SER A 145 1.75 4.83 25.71
CA SER A 145 2.20 3.44 25.80
C SER A 145 2.48 2.82 24.44
N LEU A 146 1.81 3.25 23.36
CA LEU A 146 2.04 2.75 22.01
C LEU A 146 3.42 3.15 21.52
N PHE A 147 3.80 4.41 21.75
CA PHE A 147 5.13 4.94 21.41
C PHE A 147 6.25 4.26 22.20
N MET A 148 5.98 3.82 23.43
CA MET A 148 6.98 3.16 24.28
C MET A 148 6.99 1.63 24.13
N SER A 149 6.15 1.09 23.25
CA SER A 149 6.04 -0.35 23.05
C SER A 149 7.33 -0.93 22.47
N LYS A 150 7.86 -1.95 23.15
CA LYS A 150 9.04 -2.70 22.71
C LYS A 150 8.69 -3.89 21.82
N THR A 151 7.42 -4.26 21.76
CA THR A 151 6.91 -5.39 20.97
C THR A 151 6.38 -4.95 19.61
N LEU A 152 6.02 -3.66 19.47
CA LEU A 152 5.45 -3.11 18.26
C LEU A 152 6.46 -3.09 17.11
N VAL A 153 6.17 -3.85 16.05
CA VAL A 153 7.01 -3.98 14.84
C VAL A 153 6.32 -3.38 13.62
N VAL A 154 5.00 -3.47 13.53
CA VAL A 154 4.19 -2.97 12.41
C VAL A 154 3.14 -2.00 12.94
N LEU A 155 3.09 -0.79 12.37
CA LEU A 155 2.12 0.23 12.71
C LEU A 155 1.50 0.79 11.43
N LYS A 156 0.19 0.62 11.28
CA LYS A 156 -0.59 1.25 10.22
C LYS A 156 -1.56 2.22 10.85
N LEU A 157 -1.52 3.46 10.39
CA LEU A 157 -2.29 4.57 10.95
C LEU A 157 -2.98 5.32 9.83
N ASN A 158 -4.19 5.78 10.12
CA ASN A 158 -4.79 6.90 9.39
C ASN A 158 -4.35 8.25 10.00
N SER A 159 -4.12 9.29 9.19
CA SER A 159 -3.55 10.59 9.58
C SER A 159 -4.42 11.39 10.52
N ASP A 160 -5.74 11.15 10.52
CA ASP A 160 -6.62 11.76 11.50
C ASP A 160 -6.25 11.32 12.94
N CYS A 161 -5.53 10.21 13.08
CA CYS A 161 -4.95 9.75 14.35
C CYS A 161 -3.59 10.40 14.68
N LEU A 162 -3.04 11.25 13.81
CA LEU A 162 -1.64 11.74 13.86
C LEU A 162 -1.49 13.27 13.98
N ARG A 163 -2.55 14.04 14.27
CA ARG A 163 -2.46 15.51 14.49
C ARG A 163 -1.77 15.89 15.82
N TYR A 164 -0.66 15.23 16.17
CA TYR A 164 -0.01 15.27 17.47
C TYR A 164 1.52 15.50 17.35
N VAL A 165 2.10 16.10 18.38
CA VAL A 165 3.55 16.27 18.55
C VAL A 165 4.11 15.06 19.31
N PRO A 166 4.77 14.08 18.66
CA PRO A 166 5.28 12.90 19.35
C PRO A 166 6.25 13.27 20.50
N PRO A 167 6.43 12.38 21.50
CA PRO A 167 7.35 12.62 22.60
C PRO A 167 8.76 12.96 22.11
N LYS A 168 9.45 13.85 22.82
CA LYS A 168 10.72 14.48 22.39
C LYS A 168 11.87 13.54 22.00
N SER A 169 11.83 12.25 22.38
CA SER A 169 12.82 11.23 21.95
C SER A 169 12.44 9.83 22.43
N GLY A 170 12.90 8.80 21.72
CA GLY A 170 12.92 7.40 22.21
C GLY A 170 11.66 6.59 21.95
N CYS A 171 10.83 7.03 21.00
CA CYS A 171 9.63 6.31 20.59
C CYS A 171 9.98 5.12 19.68
N PHE A 172 9.04 4.20 19.54
CA PHE A 172 9.03 3.11 18.58
C PHE A 172 10.37 2.35 18.45
N PRO A 173 10.92 1.83 19.56
CA PRO A 173 12.26 1.24 19.58
C PRO A 173 12.41 -0.03 18.71
N SER A 174 11.30 -0.66 18.34
CA SER A 174 11.27 -1.93 17.57
C SER A 174 10.50 -1.80 16.25
N LEU A 175 10.02 -0.61 15.89
CA LEU A 175 9.14 -0.42 14.75
C LEU A 175 9.93 -0.46 13.44
N LYS A 176 9.61 -1.44 12.61
CA LYS A 176 10.27 -1.68 11.31
C LYS A 176 9.40 -1.29 10.13
N PHE A 177 8.07 -1.37 10.27
CA PHE A 177 7.12 -1.11 9.21
C PHE A 177 6.13 -0.04 9.67
N LEU A 178 6.10 1.08 8.95
CA LEU A 178 5.18 2.17 9.18
C LEU A 178 4.37 2.42 7.92
N HIS A 179 3.05 2.39 8.05
CA HIS A 179 2.14 2.83 7.00
C HIS A 179 1.30 3.98 7.54
N VAL A 180 1.39 5.14 6.91
CA VAL A 180 0.55 6.29 7.19
C VAL A 180 -0.34 6.56 5.98
N THR A 181 -1.65 6.45 6.15
CA THR A 181 -2.64 6.92 5.15
C THR A 181 -3.20 8.24 5.61
N GLY A 182 -3.32 9.28 4.78
CA GLY A 182 -3.87 10.53 5.28
C GLY A 182 -4.37 11.56 4.30
N ASP A 183 -5.54 12.11 4.61
CA ASP A 183 -6.02 13.33 3.98
C ASP A 183 -5.43 14.51 4.76
N TYR A 184 -4.68 15.35 4.06
CA TYR A 184 -4.17 16.62 4.55
C TYR A 184 -3.24 16.54 5.77
N PRO A 185 -2.13 15.79 5.68
CA PRO A 185 -1.20 15.72 6.78
C PRO A 185 -0.65 17.11 7.13
N ASP A 186 -0.59 17.39 8.42
CA ASP A 186 0.11 18.57 8.94
C ASP A 186 1.64 18.33 8.85
N ASP A 187 2.35 19.26 8.21
CA ASP A 187 3.79 19.17 7.90
C ASP A 187 4.62 18.84 9.15
N GLU A 188 4.29 19.50 10.27
CA GLU A 188 5.03 19.39 11.52
C GLU A 188 4.85 18.02 12.18
N SER A 189 3.69 17.38 11.97
CA SER A 189 3.32 16.10 12.59
C SER A 189 3.97 14.91 11.87
N ILE A 190 4.01 14.92 10.54
CA ILE A 190 4.66 13.87 9.74
C ILE A 190 6.18 13.89 9.93
N GLU A 191 6.80 15.06 9.86
CA GLU A 191 8.26 15.17 10.00
C GLU A 191 8.72 14.60 11.35
N LYS A 192 8.01 14.96 12.43
CA LYS A 192 8.32 14.50 13.79
C LYS A 192 8.09 13.00 13.99
N LEU A 193 7.17 12.39 13.25
CA LEU A 193 6.91 10.94 13.34
C LEU A 193 8.12 10.12 12.86
N PHE A 194 8.78 10.56 11.78
CA PHE A 194 9.92 9.82 11.22
C PHE A 194 11.17 9.90 12.09
N TYR A 195 11.44 11.04 12.72
CA TYR A 195 12.52 11.16 13.72
C TYR A 195 12.33 10.23 14.93
N CYS A 196 11.09 9.81 15.17
CA CYS A 196 10.73 8.97 16.31
C CYS A 196 10.91 7.47 16.05
N CYS A 197 11.36 7.03 14.87
CA CYS A 197 11.42 5.62 14.49
C CYS A 197 12.87 5.20 14.13
N PRO A 198 13.72 4.87 15.12
CA PRO A 198 15.17 4.70 14.90
C PRO A 198 15.57 3.46 14.08
N VAL A 199 14.69 2.47 13.94
CA VAL A 199 14.96 1.18 13.27
C VAL A 199 13.99 0.92 12.11
N LEU A 200 13.38 1.98 11.57
CA LEU A 200 12.39 1.89 10.49
C LEU A 200 13.05 1.37 9.20
N GLU A 201 12.53 0.27 8.65
CA GLU A 201 13.06 -0.38 7.44
C GLU A 201 12.13 -0.20 6.22
N ASP A 202 10.81 -0.12 6.44
CA ASP A 202 9.78 0.03 5.39
C ASP A 202 8.78 1.13 5.75
N LEU A 203 8.61 2.09 4.85
CA LEU A 203 7.70 3.22 5.00
C LEU A 203 6.74 3.30 3.81
N THR A 204 5.45 3.33 4.10
CA THR A 204 4.38 3.64 3.12
C THR A 204 3.67 4.92 3.54
N ILE A 205 3.52 5.85 2.62
CA ILE A 205 2.78 7.10 2.80
C ILE A 205 1.78 7.21 1.65
N ASP A 206 0.50 7.14 1.98
CA ASP A 206 -0.58 7.25 0.99
C ASP A 206 -1.56 8.37 1.39
N GLY A 207 -2.17 9.10 0.46
CA GLY A 207 -3.22 10.08 0.75
C GLY A 207 -3.19 11.39 -0.05
N VAL A 208 -3.87 12.42 0.45
CA VAL A 208 -4.03 13.72 -0.24
C VAL A 208 -3.21 14.81 0.45
N VAL A 209 -2.41 15.56 -0.29
CA VAL A 209 -1.54 16.63 0.27
C VAL A 209 -2.21 18.00 0.11
N ARG A 210 -2.14 18.84 1.16
CA ARG A 210 -2.59 20.25 1.10
C ARG A 210 -1.69 21.08 0.16
N HIS A 211 -2.20 22.23 -0.28
CA HIS A 211 -1.38 23.26 -0.92
C HIS A 211 -0.20 23.69 -0.02
N ASP A 212 0.99 23.83 -0.60
CA ASP A 212 2.23 24.35 0.02
C ASP A 212 2.80 23.54 1.20
N ALA A 213 2.45 22.26 1.30
CA ALA A 213 2.97 21.33 2.30
C ALA A 213 4.28 20.66 1.83
N ASP A 214 5.41 21.05 2.41
CA ASP A 214 6.72 20.43 2.15
C ASP A 214 6.86 19.11 2.92
N VAL A 215 7.20 18.02 2.21
CA VAL A 215 7.38 16.71 2.86
C VAL A 215 8.86 16.38 2.96
N TYR A 216 9.35 16.35 4.21
CA TYR A 216 10.70 15.90 4.54
C TYR A 216 10.69 14.54 5.23
N ILE A 217 11.38 13.57 4.64
CA ILE A 217 11.53 12.22 5.19
C ILE A 217 12.97 12.02 5.61
N SER A 218 13.23 11.89 6.91
CA SER A 218 14.55 11.55 7.46
C SER A 218 14.46 10.21 8.19
N ALA A 219 14.97 9.16 7.56
CA ALA A 219 14.91 7.80 8.08
C ALA A 219 16.20 7.04 7.72
N PRO A 220 17.20 7.02 8.61
CA PRO A 220 18.55 6.54 8.28
C PRO A 220 18.64 5.03 8.00
N GLU A 221 17.74 4.24 8.58
CA GLU A 221 17.68 2.78 8.43
C GLU A 221 16.72 2.30 7.33
N LEU A 222 16.06 3.24 6.63
CA LEU A 222 15.01 2.94 5.67
C LEU A 222 15.57 2.26 4.42
N LYS A 223 14.98 1.12 4.06
CA LYS A 223 15.33 0.32 2.87
C LYS A 223 14.27 0.40 1.79
N THR A 224 13.00 0.49 2.17
CA THR A 224 11.86 0.56 1.24
C THR A 224 11.03 1.80 1.52
N LEU A 225 10.79 2.61 0.50
CA LEU A 225 9.89 3.75 0.55
C LEU A 225 8.82 3.62 -0.53
N ARG A 226 7.55 3.73 -0.14
CA ARG A 226 6.40 3.72 -1.04
C ARG A 226 5.57 4.98 -0.79
N ILE A 227 5.33 5.76 -1.84
CA ILE A 227 4.64 7.05 -1.76
C ILE A 227 3.50 7.05 -2.78
N SER A 228 2.27 7.30 -2.31
CA SER A 228 1.09 7.49 -3.13
C SER A 228 0.39 8.78 -2.69
N LEU A 229 0.79 9.91 -3.24
CA LEU A 229 0.25 11.21 -2.86
C LEU A 229 -0.44 11.87 -4.05
N SER A 230 -1.70 12.26 -3.85
CA SER A 230 -2.49 13.06 -4.78
C SER A 230 -2.63 14.50 -4.26
N GLY A 231 -2.59 15.48 -5.17
CA GLY A 231 -2.92 16.88 -4.86
C GLY A 231 -4.39 17.19 -5.12
N GLU A 232 -4.98 18.12 -4.36
CA GLU A 232 -6.34 18.65 -4.64
C GLU A 232 -6.42 19.35 -6.01
N ASP A 233 -5.33 20.03 -6.43
CA ASP A 233 -5.25 20.77 -7.70
C ASP A 233 -3.92 20.52 -8.43
N PHE A 234 -3.98 20.50 -9.77
CA PHE A 234 -2.83 20.37 -10.69
C PHE A 234 -1.80 21.53 -10.63
N SER A 235 -2.01 22.53 -9.77
CA SER A 235 -1.21 23.78 -9.72
C SER A 235 -0.28 23.92 -8.51
N THR A 236 -0.20 22.89 -7.65
CA THR A 236 0.50 22.94 -6.35
C THR A 236 2.04 22.98 -6.45
N GLN A 237 2.66 23.82 -5.61
CA GLN A 237 4.11 24.01 -5.49
C GLN A 237 4.62 23.44 -4.15
N ASN A 238 4.70 22.12 -4.02
CA ASN A 238 5.21 21.48 -2.81
C ASN A 238 6.62 20.91 -3.08
N SER A 239 7.51 20.87 -2.09
CA SER A 239 8.83 20.23 -2.24
C SER A 239 8.90 18.90 -1.48
N PHE A 240 9.61 17.94 -2.07
CA PHE A 240 9.82 16.62 -1.48
C PHE A 240 11.31 16.37 -1.28
N SER A 241 11.71 16.00 -0.06
CA SER A 241 13.11 15.74 0.27
C SER A 241 13.25 14.48 1.11
N ILE A 242 13.99 13.51 0.57
CA ILE A 242 14.23 12.21 1.20
C ILE A 242 15.68 12.13 1.65
N ASN A 243 15.89 11.92 2.93
CA ASN A 243 17.16 11.53 3.54
C ASN A 243 17.06 10.10 4.06
N ALA A 244 17.35 9.15 3.17
CA ALA A 244 17.33 7.71 3.45
C ALA A 244 18.57 7.06 2.79
N PRO A 245 19.75 7.11 3.42
CA PRO A 245 21.01 6.66 2.81
C PRO A 245 21.07 5.15 2.53
N LYS A 246 20.23 4.34 3.20
CA LYS A 246 20.15 2.88 3.02
C LYS A 246 19.02 2.44 2.09
N LEU A 247 18.39 3.39 1.38
CA LEU A 247 17.25 3.11 0.52
C LEU A 247 17.63 2.18 -0.63
N GLU A 248 17.00 1.02 -0.69
CA GLU A 248 17.21 -0.03 -1.71
C GLU A 248 16.08 -0.06 -2.75
N LYS A 249 14.86 0.31 -2.32
CA LYS A 249 13.64 0.31 -3.14
C LYS A 249 12.83 1.59 -2.96
N LEU A 250 12.44 2.21 -4.08
CA LEU A 250 11.55 3.38 -4.13
C LEU A 250 10.37 3.08 -5.06
N ASP A 251 9.15 3.21 -4.55
CA ASP A 251 7.90 3.13 -5.32
C ASP A 251 7.15 4.46 -5.23
N VAL A 252 6.85 5.07 -6.37
CA VAL A 252 6.03 6.28 -6.47
C VAL A 252 4.78 5.91 -7.25
N MET A 253 3.64 5.84 -6.56
CA MET A 253 2.38 5.26 -7.06
C MET A 253 1.34 6.27 -7.53
N GLU A 254 1.29 7.46 -6.92
CA GLU A 254 0.48 8.58 -7.37
C GLU A 254 1.42 9.77 -7.53
N ASN A 255 1.42 10.37 -8.71
CA ASN A 255 2.53 11.19 -9.17
C ASN A 255 2.14 12.65 -9.36
N SER A 256 1.68 13.28 -8.28
CA SER A 256 1.83 14.73 -8.17
C SER A 256 3.30 15.15 -7.94
N LEU A 257 4.24 14.19 -7.74
CA LEU A 257 5.68 14.49 -7.55
C LEU A 257 6.39 15.17 -8.73
N SER A 258 5.88 15.02 -9.95
CA SER A 258 6.38 15.71 -11.13
C SER A 258 6.29 17.23 -11.02
N ASN A 259 5.19 17.77 -10.46
CA ASN A 259 5.07 19.21 -10.14
C ASN A 259 6.05 19.67 -9.04
N TYR A 260 6.53 18.74 -8.20
CA TYR A 260 7.29 19.04 -6.98
C TYR A 260 8.81 19.15 -7.17
N ILE A 261 9.38 18.42 -8.15
CA ILE A 261 10.83 18.48 -8.43
C ILE A 261 11.17 19.55 -9.47
N VAL A 262 10.28 19.79 -10.44
CA VAL A 262 10.60 20.46 -11.71
C VAL A 262 10.55 21.99 -11.64
N LYS A 263 9.62 22.58 -10.88
CA LYS A 263 9.32 24.02 -11.01
C LYS A 263 10.11 24.96 -10.09
N ASN A 264 11.09 24.48 -9.31
CA ASN A 264 11.84 25.35 -8.39
C ASN A 264 13.36 25.49 -8.67
N PRO A 265 13.76 26.23 -9.72
CA PRO A 265 15.16 26.59 -9.93
C PRO A 265 15.71 27.62 -8.92
N LYS A 266 14.88 28.13 -7.99
CA LYS A 266 15.27 29.15 -6.99
C LYS A 266 15.49 28.58 -5.59
N SER A 267 15.21 27.29 -5.35
CA SER A 267 15.51 26.58 -4.09
C SER A 267 16.66 25.57 -4.24
N LEU A 268 17.64 25.86 -5.10
CA LEU A 268 18.91 25.12 -5.20
C LEU A 268 19.81 25.30 -3.95
N ALA A 269 19.23 25.17 -2.77
CA ALA A 269 19.89 24.94 -1.49
C ALA A 269 19.48 23.59 -0.86
N CYS A 270 18.43 22.91 -1.37
CA CYS A 270 18.09 21.57 -0.88
C CYS A 270 18.72 20.50 -1.78
N SER A 271 19.93 20.10 -1.41
CA SER A 271 20.60 18.91 -1.94
C SER A 271 19.74 17.67 -1.65
N VAL A 272 18.93 17.22 -2.61
CA VAL A 272 18.39 15.85 -2.56
C VAL A 272 19.60 14.91 -2.58
N PRO A 273 19.83 14.08 -1.56
CA PRO A 273 21.01 13.21 -1.52
C PRO A 273 20.98 12.21 -2.68
N ALA A 274 22.14 11.75 -3.11
CA ALA A 274 22.23 10.66 -4.08
C ALA A 274 21.66 9.37 -3.45
N PHE A 275 20.90 8.61 -4.25
CA PHE A 275 20.35 7.32 -3.86
C PHE A 275 21.37 6.22 -4.21
N ASP A 276 22.51 6.23 -3.52
CA ASP A 276 23.65 5.35 -3.84
C ASP A 276 23.34 3.86 -3.66
N ASN A 277 22.37 3.49 -2.80
CA ASN A 277 22.00 2.10 -2.56
C ASN A 277 20.74 1.66 -3.33
N LEU A 278 20.12 2.56 -4.10
CA LEU A 278 18.85 2.26 -4.76
C LEU A 278 19.08 1.27 -5.90
N SER A 279 18.44 0.12 -5.78
CA SER A 279 18.55 -1.00 -6.71
C SER A 279 17.25 -1.20 -7.51
N GLU A 280 16.10 -0.86 -6.92
CA GLU A 280 14.78 -0.98 -7.54
C GLU A 280 14.03 0.36 -7.49
N LEU A 281 13.58 0.82 -8.64
CA LEU A 281 12.76 2.01 -8.80
C LEU A 281 11.48 1.64 -9.53
N LYS A 282 10.33 1.93 -8.92
CA LYS A 282 9.02 1.84 -9.57
C LYS A 282 8.38 3.23 -9.62
N LEU A 283 7.93 3.62 -10.80
CA LEU A 283 7.22 4.87 -11.04
C LEU A 283 5.90 4.58 -11.75
N VAL A 284 4.81 5.05 -11.17
CA VAL A 284 3.52 5.13 -11.83
C VAL A 284 3.38 6.51 -12.49
N LEU A 285 3.02 6.52 -13.76
CA LEU A 285 2.96 7.70 -14.62
C LEU A 285 1.48 7.93 -14.99
N HIS A 286 0.97 9.12 -14.71
CA HIS A 286 -0.45 9.46 -14.86
C HIS A 286 -0.74 10.51 -15.95
N ASN A 287 0.29 11.11 -16.58
CA ASN A 287 0.25 12.16 -17.63
C ASN A 287 1.67 12.42 -18.20
N CYS A 288 1.78 13.34 -19.18
CA CYS A 288 3.02 13.73 -19.87
C CYS A 288 4.10 14.37 -18.96
N ASP A 289 3.71 15.03 -17.85
CA ASP A 289 4.66 15.77 -16.97
C ASP A 289 5.63 14.86 -16.18
N ASN A 290 5.44 13.54 -16.26
CA ASN A 290 6.10 12.58 -15.37
C ASN A 290 7.47 12.11 -15.85
N TRP A 291 7.88 12.50 -17.06
CA TRP A 291 9.17 12.10 -17.62
C TRP A 291 10.35 12.81 -16.98
N GLU A 292 10.20 14.06 -16.57
CA GLU A 292 11.27 14.81 -15.90
C GLU A 292 11.66 14.17 -14.56
N LEU A 293 10.67 13.70 -13.80
CA LEU A 293 10.89 12.94 -12.56
C LEU A 293 11.72 11.67 -12.82
N LEU A 294 11.39 10.93 -13.88
CA LEU A 294 12.18 9.78 -14.30
C LEU A 294 13.63 10.20 -14.58
N THR A 295 13.85 11.28 -15.33
CA THR A 295 15.22 11.72 -15.65
C THR A 295 16.03 12.10 -14.41
N GLU A 296 15.43 12.80 -13.44
CA GLU A 296 16.12 13.21 -12.23
C GLU A 296 16.42 12.01 -11.32
N LEU A 297 15.46 11.10 -11.13
CA LEU A 297 15.67 9.90 -10.33
C LEU A 297 16.73 8.98 -10.93
N LEU A 298 16.78 8.83 -12.27
CA LEU A 298 17.86 8.09 -12.94
C LEU A 298 19.22 8.73 -12.67
N LYS A 299 19.34 10.06 -12.75
CA LYS A 299 20.60 10.79 -12.46
C LYS A 299 21.05 10.59 -11.01
N ARG A 300 20.11 10.56 -10.06
CA ARG A 300 20.37 10.43 -8.61
C ARG A 300 20.60 9.00 -8.15
N SER A 301 20.34 7.99 -8.98
CA SER A 301 20.38 6.58 -8.58
C SER A 301 21.46 5.82 -9.35
N PRO A 302 22.76 6.05 -9.07
CA PRO A 302 23.86 5.55 -9.91
C PRO A 302 23.98 4.02 -9.97
N ASN A 303 23.45 3.31 -8.96
CA ASN A 303 23.52 1.86 -8.83
C ASN A 303 22.19 1.14 -9.12
N LEU A 304 21.23 1.85 -9.75
CA LEU A 304 19.92 1.28 -10.10
C LEU A 304 20.04 0.07 -11.04
N GLU A 305 19.41 -1.04 -10.66
CA GLU A 305 19.45 -2.31 -11.40
C GLU A 305 18.11 -2.66 -12.07
N TYR A 306 16.99 -2.29 -11.44
CA TYR A 306 15.63 -2.64 -11.85
C TYR A 306 14.76 -1.38 -11.93
N LEU A 307 14.20 -1.13 -13.11
CA LEU A 307 13.26 -0.04 -13.35
C LEU A 307 11.89 -0.60 -13.73
N VAL A 308 10.84 -0.13 -13.07
CA VAL A 308 9.45 -0.41 -13.41
C VAL A 308 8.75 0.92 -13.71
N LEU A 309 8.18 1.05 -14.90
CA LEU A 309 7.33 2.14 -15.32
C LEU A 309 5.92 1.60 -15.49
N GLU A 310 4.93 2.22 -14.88
CA GLU A 310 3.54 1.78 -14.92
C GLU A 310 2.65 2.96 -15.33
N HIS A 311 2.07 2.89 -16.53
CA HIS A 311 1.14 3.89 -17.01
C HIS A 311 -0.26 3.54 -16.50
N ASN A 312 -0.87 4.46 -15.78
CA ASN A 312 -2.21 4.28 -15.22
C ASN A 312 -3.13 5.40 -15.71
N GLU A 313 -4.18 5.02 -16.42
CA GLU A 313 -5.18 5.94 -16.94
C GLU A 313 -5.97 6.55 -15.78
N VAL A 314 -5.71 7.82 -15.50
CA VAL A 314 -6.81 8.71 -15.14
C VAL A 314 -7.05 9.49 -16.41
N ALA A 315 -8.16 9.23 -17.09
CA ALA A 315 -8.60 10.10 -18.17
C ALA A 315 -8.53 11.53 -17.63
N CYS A 316 -7.83 12.42 -18.32
CA CYS A 316 -8.03 13.85 -18.17
C CYS A 316 -9.47 14.16 -18.61
N THR A 317 -10.48 13.74 -17.86
CA THR A 317 -11.83 14.25 -17.96
C THR A 317 -11.79 15.61 -17.29
N ILE A 318 -11.22 16.58 -18.00
CA ILE A 318 -11.64 17.96 -17.83
C ILE A 318 -13.12 17.92 -18.22
N TYR A 319 -14.02 17.88 -17.23
CA TYR A 319 -15.42 18.17 -17.47
C TYR A 319 -15.52 19.68 -17.78
N SER A 320 -15.11 20.05 -19.00
CA SER A 320 -15.55 21.29 -19.62
C SER A 320 -16.60 20.92 -20.65
N ASP A 321 -17.82 21.44 -20.49
CA ASP A 321 -19.00 21.21 -21.33
C ASP A 321 -18.85 21.67 -22.80
N ASP A 322 -17.63 21.98 -23.25
CA ASP A 322 -17.32 22.44 -24.60
C ASP A 322 -16.59 21.33 -25.38
N GLU A 323 -17.36 20.51 -26.11
CA GLU A 323 -16.90 19.40 -26.95
C GLU A 323 -15.98 19.81 -28.13
N GLU A 324 -15.60 21.09 -28.27
CA GLU A 324 -14.94 21.62 -29.47
C GLU A 324 -13.45 21.99 -29.31
N TYR A 325 -12.85 21.78 -28.12
CA TYR A 325 -11.43 22.12 -27.84
C TYR A 325 -10.52 20.91 -27.55
N PHE A 326 -10.91 19.70 -27.98
CA PHE A 326 -10.38 18.45 -27.45
C PHE A 326 -9.08 17.88 -28.08
N ALA A 327 -8.30 18.62 -28.87
CA ALA A 327 -7.15 18.00 -29.57
C ALA A 327 -5.94 18.88 -29.90
N GLU A 328 -5.64 19.95 -29.14
CA GLU A 328 -4.55 20.86 -29.56
C GLU A 328 -3.40 21.21 -28.60
N TYR A 329 -3.36 20.80 -27.32
CA TYR A 329 -2.19 21.11 -26.47
C TYR A 329 -1.95 20.07 -25.37
N PHE A 330 -1.44 18.90 -25.72
CA PHE A 330 -0.45 18.26 -24.85
C PHE A 330 0.87 18.47 -25.58
N ASP A 331 1.68 19.43 -25.11
CA ASP A 331 3.03 19.58 -25.62
C ASP A 331 3.78 18.27 -25.35
N HIS A 332 4.59 17.81 -26.30
CA HIS A 332 5.53 16.71 -26.06
C HIS A 332 6.50 17.12 -24.95
N GLU A 333 6.54 16.34 -23.87
CA GLU A 333 7.24 16.69 -22.63
C GLU A 333 8.46 15.80 -22.34
N TRP A 334 8.76 14.81 -23.21
CA TRP A 334 10.00 14.05 -23.08
C TRP A 334 11.24 14.93 -23.31
N ASN A 335 11.88 15.31 -22.21
CA ASN A 335 13.15 16.01 -22.21
C ASN A 335 14.30 15.01 -22.07
N THR A 336 14.89 14.62 -23.20
CA THR A 336 16.03 13.69 -23.23
C THR A 336 17.16 14.20 -22.31
N PRO A 337 17.66 13.39 -21.35
CA PRO A 337 18.71 13.83 -20.44
C PRO A 337 19.99 14.27 -21.18
N GLU A 338 20.51 15.46 -20.84
CA GLU A 338 21.77 16.00 -21.43
C GLU A 338 22.96 15.05 -21.25
N THR A 339 23.00 14.34 -20.12
CA THR A 339 24.02 13.35 -19.79
C THR A 339 23.38 12.01 -19.54
N VAL A 340 24.04 10.94 -20.00
CA VAL A 340 23.56 9.57 -19.77
C VAL A 340 23.76 9.23 -18.29
N PRO A 341 22.69 8.90 -17.54
CA PRO A 341 22.81 8.49 -16.16
C PRO A 341 23.74 7.28 -16.00
N VAL A 342 24.53 7.28 -14.92
CA VAL A 342 25.52 6.21 -14.68
C VAL A 342 24.84 4.85 -14.63
N CYS A 343 23.67 4.74 -13.99
CA CYS A 343 22.91 3.50 -13.88
C CYS A 343 22.57 2.88 -15.23
N LEU A 344 22.07 3.65 -16.20
CA LEU A 344 21.76 3.15 -17.55
C LEU A 344 22.99 2.51 -18.20
N SER A 345 24.15 3.14 -18.04
CA SER A 345 25.37 2.67 -18.71
C SER A 345 26.06 1.50 -18.00
N ALA A 346 25.90 1.35 -16.68
CA ALA A 346 26.76 0.48 -15.87
C ALA A 346 26.03 -0.55 -14.99
N HIS A 347 24.77 -0.31 -14.60
CA HIS A 347 24.10 -1.11 -13.57
C HIS A 347 22.69 -1.60 -13.95
N LEU A 348 21.98 -0.91 -14.85
CA LEU A 348 20.59 -1.22 -15.17
C LEU A 348 20.46 -2.54 -15.93
N LYS A 349 19.92 -3.57 -15.27
CA LYS A 349 19.80 -4.95 -15.78
C LYS A 349 18.45 -5.23 -16.42
N SER A 350 17.38 -4.67 -15.85
CA SER A 350 16.01 -4.95 -16.29
C SER A 350 15.14 -3.71 -16.30
N ILE A 351 14.30 -3.59 -17.32
CA ILE A 351 13.23 -2.58 -17.41
C ILE A 351 11.91 -3.31 -17.60
N THR A 352 10.88 -2.92 -16.86
CA THR A 352 9.51 -3.35 -17.07
C THR A 352 8.65 -2.12 -17.32
N ILE A 353 7.95 -2.08 -18.45
CA ILE A 353 6.99 -1.02 -18.78
C ILE A 353 5.61 -1.67 -18.82
N ARG A 354 4.66 -1.12 -18.07
CA ARG A 354 3.27 -1.60 -17.98
C ARG A 354 2.32 -0.53 -18.49
N GLY A 355 1.28 -0.94 -19.19
CA GLY A 355 0.29 -0.03 -19.76
C GLY A 355 0.81 0.79 -20.94
N PHE A 356 1.83 0.28 -21.64
CA PHE A 356 2.47 0.98 -22.77
C PHE A 356 1.47 1.15 -23.91
N LYS A 357 1.29 2.38 -24.39
CA LYS A 357 0.35 2.75 -25.46
C LYS A 357 1.04 3.04 -26.78
N GLY A 358 2.33 3.37 -26.73
CA GLY A 358 3.12 3.75 -27.89
C GLY A 358 2.95 5.21 -28.28
N ASP A 359 2.59 6.08 -27.33
CA ASP A 359 2.64 7.53 -27.58
C ASP A 359 4.08 8.02 -27.82
N SER A 360 4.23 9.25 -28.31
CA SER A 360 5.54 9.77 -28.71
C SER A 360 6.53 9.81 -27.54
N ASP A 361 6.09 10.25 -26.36
CA ASP A 361 6.98 10.41 -25.21
C ASP A 361 7.38 9.05 -24.63
N GLU A 362 6.43 8.11 -24.52
CA GLU A 362 6.68 6.72 -24.16
C GLU A 362 7.68 6.06 -25.11
N MET A 363 7.50 6.27 -26.41
CA MET A 363 8.36 5.69 -27.43
C MET A 363 9.75 6.30 -27.40
N GLU A 364 9.88 7.62 -27.24
CA GLU A 364 11.17 8.30 -27.11
C GLU A 364 11.91 7.89 -25.83
N ALA A 365 11.22 7.77 -24.70
CA ALA A 365 11.77 7.27 -23.45
C ALA A 365 12.26 5.82 -23.59
N ALA A 366 11.44 4.94 -24.18
CA ALA A 366 11.81 3.55 -24.45
C ALA A 366 13.02 3.45 -25.39
N LYS A 367 13.05 4.24 -26.47
CA LYS A 367 14.19 4.36 -27.39
C LYS A 367 15.45 4.78 -26.65
N TYR A 368 15.39 5.84 -25.86
CA TYR A 368 16.52 6.33 -25.08
C TYR A 368 17.06 5.26 -24.11
N LEU A 369 16.17 4.60 -23.35
CA LEU A 369 16.54 3.57 -22.38
C LEU A 369 17.22 2.37 -23.07
N LEU A 370 16.68 1.91 -24.21
CA LEU A 370 17.24 0.80 -24.98
C LEU A 370 18.59 1.14 -25.64
N GLU A 371 18.73 2.36 -26.16
CA GLU A 371 19.98 2.80 -26.80
C GLU A 371 21.11 3.03 -25.79
N LYS A 372 20.80 3.64 -24.64
CA LYS A 372 21.81 4.01 -23.65
C LYS A 372 22.08 2.91 -22.62
N GLY A 373 21.17 1.95 -22.47
CA GLY A 373 21.27 0.80 -21.60
C GLY A 373 22.32 -0.23 -22.05
N LYS A 374 23.59 -0.05 -21.68
CA LYS A 374 24.70 -0.89 -22.17
C LYS A 374 24.79 -2.26 -21.51
N VAL A 375 24.25 -2.42 -20.30
CA VAL A 375 24.27 -3.67 -19.52
C VAL A 375 22.89 -4.31 -19.35
N LEU A 376 21.89 -3.81 -20.09
CA LEU A 376 20.53 -4.34 -20.06
C LEU A 376 20.50 -5.81 -20.52
N ASN A 377 19.82 -6.65 -19.74
CA ASN A 377 19.58 -8.06 -20.05
C ASN A 377 18.18 -8.29 -20.60
N LYS A 378 17.19 -7.59 -20.03
CA LYS A 378 15.78 -7.80 -20.32
C LYS A 378 15.02 -6.48 -20.29
N VAL A 379 14.18 -6.27 -21.30
CA VAL A 379 13.15 -5.24 -21.30
C VAL A 379 11.83 -5.95 -21.56
N THR A 380 10.86 -5.72 -20.68
CA THR A 380 9.52 -6.29 -20.81
C THR A 380 8.53 -5.15 -20.94
N ILE A 381 7.71 -5.19 -21.98
CA ILE A 381 6.68 -4.21 -22.25
C ILE A 381 5.34 -4.94 -22.24
N TYR A 382 4.41 -4.47 -21.42
CA TYR A 382 3.03 -4.93 -21.39
C TYR A 382 2.17 -3.86 -22.04
N ALA A 383 1.53 -4.20 -23.16
CA ALA A 383 0.64 -3.29 -23.87
C ALA A 383 -0.58 -2.93 -23.02
N GLY A 384 -0.95 -1.65 -23.04
CA GLY A 384 -2.24 -1.15 -22.57
C GLY A 384 -3.23 -1.02 -23.73
N ASP A 385 -4.05 0.03 -23.69
CA ASP A 385 -4.91 0.43 -24.80
C ASP A 385 -4.07 1.15 -25.88
N LEU A 386 -3.53 0.38 -26.81
CA LEU A 386 -2.60 0.85 -27.85
C LEU A 386 -3.22 1.91 -28.76
N LEU A 387 -2.44 2.96 -29.07
CA LEU A 387 -2.82 4.01 -30.02
C LEU A 387 -2.58 3.63 -31.48
N CYS A 388 -1.76 2.61 -31.73
CA CYS A 388 -1.41 2.07 -33.05
C CYS A 388 -1.42 0.54 -33.05
N SER A 389 -1.16 -0.08 -34.21
CA SER A 389 -1.13 -1.54 -34.27
C SER A 389 0.08 -2.09 -33.51
N ARG A 390 -0.11 -3.25 -32.87
CA ARG A 390 0.97 -3.93 -32.14
C ARG A 390 2.14 -4.25 -33.07
N GLU A 391 1.86 -4.64 -34.30
CA GLU A 391 2.87 -4.97 -35.31
C GLU A 391 3.77 -3.76 -35.63
N GLU A 392 3.20 -2.56 -35.75
CA GLU A 392 3.98 -1.34 -35.98
C GLU A 392 4.92 -1.02 -34.81
N LEU A 393 4.46 -1.19 -33.57
CA LEU A 393 5.29 -0.98 -32.38
C LEU A 393 6.40 -2.00 -32.25
N ASP A 394 6.11 -3.28 -32.52
CA ASP A 394 7.11 -4.34 -32.53
C ASP A 394 8.19 -4.06 -33.59
N GLU A 395 7.80 -3.65 -34.80
CA GLU A 395 8.74 -3.26 -35.87
C GLU A 395 9.60 -2.06 -35.46
N GLU A 396 9.00 -1.01 -34.88
CA GLU A 396 9.75 0.15 -34.39
C GLU A 396 10.75 -0.21 -33.30
N LEU A 397 10.35 -1.02 -32.32
CA LEU A 397 11.21 -1.44 -31.20
C LEU A 397 12.34 -2.39 -31.65
N GLU A 398 12.11 -3.18 -32.72
CA GLU A 398 13.14 -4.02 -33.34
C GLU A 398 14.19 -3.21 -34.11
N LEU A 399 13.80 -2.09 -34.72
CA LEU A 399 14.72 -1.22 -35.47
C LEU A 399 15.70 -0.44 -34.57
N ILE A 400 15.43 -0.35 -33.27
CA ILE A 400 16.25 0.40 -32.31
C ILE A 400 17.65 -0.23 -32.18
N ARG A 401 18.69 0.60 -32.33
CA ARG A 401 20.08 0.19 -32.08
C ARG A 401 20.35 0.08 -30.59
N ARG A 402 20.14 -1.12 -30.04
CA ARG A 402 20.33 -1.43 -28.61
C ARG A 402 21.77 -1.17 -28.17
N GLY A 403 21.92 -0.51 -27.01
CA GLY A 403 23.22 -0.31 -26.36
C GLY A 403 23.83 -1.62 -25.86
N SER A 404 22.99 -2.54 -25.39
CA SER A 404 23.36 -3.90 -25.00
C SER A 404 23.05 -4.91 -26.11
N ARG A 405 24.06 -5.69 -26.51
CA ARG A 405 23.91 -6.76 -27.51
C ARG A 405 23.18 -7.99 -26.98
N THR A 406 23.08 -8.14 -25.66
CA THR A 406 22.46 -9.29 -24.99
C THR A 406 21.03 -9.00 -24.54
N CYS A 407 20.58 -7.76 -24.68
CA CYS A 407 19.25 -7.33 -24.25
C CYS A 407 18.14 -8.00 -25.07
N ARG A 408 17.26 -8.73 -24.37
CA ARG A 408 16.03 -9.29 -24.94
C ARG A 408 14.88 -8.33 -24.67
N VAL A 409 14.12 -8.00 -25.71
CA VAL A 409 12.89 -7.23 -25.60
C VAL A 409 11.73 -8.21 -25.74
N GLU A 410 10.85 -8.25 -24.74
CA GLU A 410 9.64 -9.08 -24.74
C GLU A 410 8.43 -8.14 -24.69
N PHE A 411 7.56 -8.22 -25.69
CA PHE A 411 6.35 -7.41 -25.78
C PHE A 411 5.12 -8.32 -25.60
N PHE A 412 4.28 -8.03 -24.61
CA PHE A 412 3.15 -8.86 -24.18
C PHE A 412 1.81 -8.21 -24.46
#